data_AF-A0A4P2QGV4-F1
#
_entry.id   AF-A0A4P2QGV4-F1
#
_cell.length_a   1.000
_cell.length_b   1.000
_cell.length_c   1.000
_cell.angle_alpha   90.00
_cell.angle_beta   90.00
_cell.angle_gamma   90.00
#
_symmetry.space_group_name_H-M   'P 1'
#
loop_
_entity.id
_entity.type
_entity.pdbx_description
1 polymer ?
#
loop_
_entity_poly.entity_id
_entity_poly.type
_entity_poly.pdbx_seq_one_letter_code
_entity_poly.pdbx_strand_id
1 'polypeptide(L)'
;MGKFTGLAKEQSRALGRLKIVPGIERFYLAGGTAVAVHLRHRRSLDLDLFSVSADIDLTMLAQAVRAVVPDMQVISTTDAALRYGWATSQWIS
;
A
#
# COMPACT_ATOMS: atom_id res chain seq x y z
N MET A 1 21.00 13.78 -21.52
CA MET A 1 20.12 13.93 -20.33
C MET A 1 19.60 12.56 -19.96
N GLY A 2 20.08 11.93 -18.87
CA GLY A 2 19.68 10.56 -18.51
C GLY A 2 18.19 10.50 -18.15
N LYS A 3 17.43 9.58 -18.75
CA LYS A 3 16.01 9.37 -18.42
C LYS A 3 15.91 9.03 -16.93
N PHE A 4 15.10 9.77 -16.17
CA PHE A 4 14.82 9.46 -14.77
C PHE A 4 14.11 8.10 -14.69
N THR A 5 14.76 7.10 -14.10
CA THR A 5 14.22 5.74 -13.93
C THR A 5 13.87 5.49 -12.46
N GLY A 6 12.81 4.72 -12.19
CA GLY A 6 12.37 4.39 -10.82
C GLY A 6 11.34 5.37 -10.22
N LEU A 7 11.40 5.62 -8.91
CA LEU A 7 10.47 6.53 -8.23
C LEU A 7 10.81 8.00 -8.50
N ALA A 8 9.78 8.84 -8.66
CA ALA A 8 9.99 10.29 -8.58
C ALA A 8 10.40 10.72 -7.16
N LYS A 9 11.04 11.89 -7.05
CA LYS A 9 11.59 12.41 -5.79
C LYS A 9 10.53 12.49 -4.68
N GLU A 10 9.32 12.90 -5.03
CA GLU A 10 8.22 13.03 -4.09
C GLU A 10 7.73 11.67 -3.57
N GLN A 11 7.67 10.67 -4.44
CA GLN A 11 7.30 9.30 -4.11
C GLN A 11 8.38 8.65 -3.23
N SER A 12 9.66 8.90 -3.51
CA SER A 12 10.76 8.49 -2.63
C SER A 12 10.67 9.14 -1.25
N ARG A 13 10.31 10.42 -1.18
CA ARG A 13 10.10 11.15 0.08
C ARG A 13 8.90 10.62 0.85
N ALA A 14 7.78 10.38 0.16
CA ALA A 14 6.59 9.78 0.74
C ALA A 14 6.89 8.38 1.29
N LEU A 15 7.56 7.52 0.51
CA LEU A 15 7.98 6.19 0.94
C LEU A 15 8.91 6.26 2.17
N GLY A 16 9.82 7.24 2.22
CA GLY A 16 10.65 7.49 3.40
C GLY A 16 9.84 7.83 4.65
N ARG A 17 8.79 8.64 4.53
CA ARG A 17 7.87 8.96 5.64
C ARG A 17 7.03 7.75 6.04
N LEU A 18 6.61 6.93 5.09
CA LEU A 18 5.84 5.73 5.39
C LEU A 18 6.61 4.72 6.25
N LYS A 19 7.95 4.65 6.13
CA LYS A 19 8.79 3.70 6.91
C LYS A 19 8.68 3.81 8.43
N ILE A 20 8.22 4.96 8.96
CA ILE A 20 8.05 5.16 10.40
C ILE A 20 6.62 4.86 10.89
N VAL A 21 5.70 4.50 9.98
CA VAL A 21 4.32 4.17 10.32
C VAL A 21 4.25 2.75 10.87
N PRO A 22 3.75 2.53 12.10
CA PRO A 22 3.56 1.19 12.63
C PRO A 22 2.65 0.34 11.73
N GLY A 23 3.05 -0.90 11.45
CA GLY A 23 2.29 -1.82 10.61
C GLY A 23 2.61 -1.72 9.10
N ILE A 24 3.38 -0.71 8.68
CA ILE A 24 3.77 -0.54 7.27
C ILE A 24 4.69 -1.67 6.78
N GLU A 25 5.43 -2.30 7.68
CA GLU A 25 6.36 -3.40 7.38
C GLU A 25 5.64 -4.65 6.87
N ARG A 26 4.33 -4.73 7.07
CA ARG A 26 3.47 -5.79 6.53
C ARG A 26 3.06 -5.53 5.08
N PHE A 27 3.41 -4.38 4.52
CA PHE A 27 3.10 -4.00 3.15
C PHE A 27 4.32 -4.09 2.25
N TYR A 28 4.10 -4.43 0.98
CA TYR A 28 5.12 -4.44 -0.06
C TYR A 28 4.65 -3.62 -1.27
N LEU A 29 5.63 -3.07 -2.01
CA LEU A 29 5.36 -2.44 -3.29
C LEU A 29 4.99 -3.48 -4.33
N ALA A 30 3.87 -3.28 -5.01
CA ALA A 30 3.38 -4.18 -6.04
C ALA A 30 3.07 -3.42 -7.35
N GLY A 31 2.39 -4.11 -8.26
CA GLY A 31 1.84 -3.51 -9.48
C GLY A 31 2.88 -2.89 -10.41
N GLY A 32 2.40 -1.93 -11.20
CA GLY A 32 3.23 -1.21 -12.17
C GLY A 32 4.36 -0.41 -11.51
N THR A 33 4.16 0.04 -10.27
CA THR A 33 5.18 0.73 -9.48
C THR A 33 6.36 -0.18 -9.18
N ALA A 34 6.13 -1.40 -8.67
CA ALA A 34 7.20 -2.34 -8.37
C ALA A 34 7.99 -2.73 -9.62
N VAL A 35 7.31 -2.98 -10.74
CA VAL A 35 7.95 -3.31 -12.03
C VAL A 35 8.78 -2.14 -12.57
N ALA A 36 8.26 -0.90 -12.46
CA ALA A 36 8.99 0.30 -12.87
C ALA A 36 10.27 0.51 -12.06
N VAL A 37 10.22 0.26 -10.74
CA VAL A 37 11.38 0.34 -9.85
C VAL A 37 12.38 -0.79 -10.14
N HIS A 38 11.90 -2.03 -10.25
CA HIS A 38 12.74 -3.21 -10.44
C HIS A 38 13.48 -3.18 -11.79
N LEU A 39 12.76 -2.94 -12.89
CA LEU A 39 13.34 -2.92 -14.24
C LEU A 39 13.97 -1.58 -14.62
N ARG A 40 13.77 -0.52 -13.80
CA ARG A 40 14.20 0.85 -14.09
C ARG A 40 13.75 1.32 -15.48
N HIS A 41 12.61 0.84 -15.97
CA HIS A 41 12.21 1.05 -17.37
C HIS A 41 11.43 2.36 -17.58
N ARG A 42 10.85 2.92 -16.53
CA ARG A 42 10.15 4.22 -16.53
C ARG A 42 10.17 4.86 -15.16
N ARG A 43 9.74 6.12 -15.10
CA ARG A 43 9.39 6.78 -13.84
C ARG A 43 7.99 6.32 -13.38
N SER A 44 7.85 5.92 -12.12
CA SER A 44 6.54 5.75 -11.47
C SER A 44 6.18 6.99 -10.65
N LEU A 45 4.93 7.42 -10.78
CA LEU A 45 4.34 8.50 -9.99
C LEU A 45 3.37 7.96 -8.92
N ASP A 46 3.13 6.66 -8.92
CA ASP A 46 2.21 5.98 -8.00
C ASP A 46 3.00 5.21 -6.93
N LEU A 47 2.33 4.86 -5.83
CA LEU A 47 2.80 3.93 -4.80
C LEU A 47 1.71 2.90 -4.53
N ASP A 48 1.91 1.70 -5.07
CA ASP A 48 0.99 0.58 -4.93
C ASP A 48 1.44 -0.31 -3.76
N LEU A 49 0.82 -0.19 -2.59
CA LEU A 49 1.15 -0.97 -1.40
C LEU A 49 0.10 -2.06 -1.14
N PHE A 50 0.55 -3.30 -1.00
CA PHE A 50 -0.29 -4.47 -0.77
C PHE A 50 0.20 -5.24 0.46
N SER A 51 -0.70 -5.95 1.12
CA SER A 51 -0.39 -6.85 2.22
C SER A 51 -1.06 -8.20 2.01
N VAL A 52 -0.42 -9.26 2.47
CA VAL A 52 -1.01 -10.61 2.56
C VAL A 52 -1.72 -10.84 3.89
N SER A 53 -1.57 -9.93 4.83
CA SER A 53 -2.10 -10.01 6.20
C SER A 53 -3.55 -9.52 6.21
N ALA A 54 -4.50 -10.41 6.50
CA ALA A 54 -5.94 -10.07 6.57
C ALA A 54 -6.36 -9.42 7.91
N ASP A 55 -5.47 -9.41 8.90
CA ASP A 55 -5.67 -8.94 10.27
C ASP A 55 -5.25 -7.47 10.49
N ILE A 56 -5.04 -6.69 9.42
CA ILE A 56 -4.61 -5.30 9.53
C ILE A 56 -5.81 -4.39 9.74
N ASP A 57 -5.76 -3.58 10.80
CA ASP A 57 -6.68 -2.46 10.99
C ASP A 57 -6.30 -1.31 10.05
N LEU A 58 -6.96 -1.28 8.88
CA LEU A 58 -6.75 -0.24 7.87
C LEU A 58 -7.16 1.16 8.35
N THR A 59 -8.05 1.26 9.35
CA THR A 59 -8.46 2.55 9.92
C THR A 59 -7.32 3.13 10.74
N MET A 60 -6.73 2.33 11.62
CA MET A 60 -5.57 2.71 12.43
C MET A 60 -4.35 3.03 11.55
N LEU A 61 -4.12 2.22 10.52
CA LEU A 61 -3.04 2.48 9.56
C LEU A 61 -3.25 3.83 8.84
N ALA A 62 -4.45 4.09 8.31
CA ALA A 62 -4.75 5.34 7.62
C ALA A 62 -4.56 6.57 8.52
N GLN A 63 -4.94 6.48 9.80
CA GLN A 63 -4.69 7.54 10.79
C GLN A 63 -3.19 7.77 11.00
N ALA A 64 -2.41 6.69 11.16
CA ALA A 64 -0.96 6.78 11.36
C ALA A 64 -0.24 7.33 10.12
N VAL A 65 -0.68 6.96 8.91
CA VAL A 65 -0.15 7.53 7.65
C VAL A 65 -0.44 9.03 7.59
N ARG A 66 -1.66 9.47 7.93
CA ARG A 66 -2.03 10.89 7.91
C ARG A 66 -1.17 11.74 8.85
N ALA A 67 -0.71 11.18 9.97
CA ALA A 67 0.17 11.86 10.91
C ALA A 67 1.56 12.17 10.33
N VAL A 68 2.06 11.36 9.38
CA VAL A 68 3.40 11.52 8.78
C VAL A 68 3.37 12.07 7.35
N VAL A 69 2.20 12.02 6.70
CA VAL A 69 1.91 12.61 5.40
C VAL A 69 0.79 13.65 5.57
N PRO A 70 1.10 14.90 5.97
CA PRO A 70 0.10 15.87 6.40
C PRO A 70 -0.88 16.29 5.29
N ASP A 71 -0.44 16.23 4.03
CA ASP A 71 -1.27 16.56 2.85
C ASP A 71 -2.07 15.37 2.30
N MET A 72 -2.09 14.23 3.03
CA MET A 72 -2.84 13.05 2.63
C MET A 72 -4.35 13.33 2.69
N GLN A 73 -5.03 12.98 1.61
CA GLN A 73 -6.49 12.94 1.54
C GLN A 73 -6.93 11.53 1.19
N VAL A 74 -7.91 11.01 1.93
CA VAL A 74 -8.57 9.76 1.57
C VAL A 74 -9.65 10.11 0.55
N ILE A 75 -9.44 9.71 -0.70
CA ILE A 75 -10.39 9.96 -1.80
C ILE A 75 -11.53 8.92 -1.80
N SER A 76 -11.19 7.65 -1.53
CA SER A 76 -12.13 6.54 -1.47
C SER A 76 -11.60 5.45 -0.55
N THR A 77 -12.49 4.68 0.06
CA THR A 77 -12.19 3.46 0.80
C THR A 77 -13.18 2.40 0.37
N THR A 78 -12.68 1.22 -0.02
CA THR A 78 -13.49 0.09 -0.45
C THR A 78 -12.93 -1.19 0.13
N ASP A 79 -13.78 -2.18 0.39
CA ASP A 79 -13.33 -3.53 0.71
C ASP A 79 -13.03 -4.26 -0.61
N ALA A 80 -11.81 -4.07 -1.12
CA ALA A 80 -11.32 -4.78 -2.30
C ALA A 80 -10.66 -6.13 -1.94
N ALA A 81 -10.63 -6.51 -0.66
CA ALA A 81 -10.01 -7.74 -0.22
C ALA A 81 -10.98 -8.91 -0.42
N LEU A 82 -10.59 -9.87 -1.26
CA LEU A 82 -11.37 -11.08 -1.40
C LEU A 82 -11.16 -11.99 -0.18
N ARG A 83 -12.21 -12.15 0.63
CA ARG A 83 -12.20 -12.99 1.82
C ARG A 83 -12.78 -14.36 1.49
N TYR A 84 -11.96 -15.41 1.56
CA TYR A 84 -12.46 -16.78 1.49
C TYR A 84 -12.85 -17.25 2.90
N GLY A 85 -14.10 -17.68 3.06
CA GLY A 85 -14.58 -18.36 4.26
C GLY A 85 -15.13 -19.73 3.89
N TRP A 86 -14.74 -20.77 4.63
CA TRP A 86 -15.41 -22.07 4.53
C TRP A 86 -16.73 -21.94 5.27
N ALA A 87 -17.86 -22.05 4.56
CA ALA A 87 -19.15 -22.12 5.20
C ALA A 87 -19.21 -23.40 6.05
N THR A 88 -19.04 -23.28 7.37
CA THR A 88 -19.37 -24.38 8.27
C THR A 88 -20.89 -24.50 8.27
N SER A 89 -21.41 -25.51 7.57
CA SER A 89 -22.81 -25.88 7.63
C SER A 89 -23.21 -26.08 9.09
N GLN A 90 -24.01 -25.16 9.63
CA GLN A 90 -24.76 -25.42 10.85
C GLN A 90 -25.87 -26.41 10.50
N TRP A 91 -25.59 -27.69 10.70
CA TRP A 91 -26.62 -28.70 10.84
C TRP A 91 -27.26 -28.51 12.21
N ILE A 92 -28.41 -27.85 12.25
CA ILE A 92 -29.30 -27.87 13.42
C ILE A 92 -30.05 -29.20 13.34
N SER A 93 -29.67 -30.12 14.24
CA SER A 93 -30.42 -31.31 14.63
C SER A 93 -31.68 -30.95 15.40
#